data_AF-A0A2V6F7P3-F1
#
_entry.id   AF-A0A2V6F7P3-F1
#
_cell.length_a   1.000
_cell.length_b   1.000
_cell.length_c   1.000
_cell.angle_alpha   90.00
_cell.angle_beta   90.00
_cell.angle_gamma   90.00
#
_symmetry.space_group_name_H-M   'P 1'
#
loop_
_entity.id
_entity.type
_entity.pdbx_description
1 polymer ?
#
loop_
_entity_poly.entity_id
_entity_poly.type
_entity_poly.pdbx_seq_one_letter_code
_entity_poly.pdbx_strand_id
1 'polypeptide(L)'
;MQLETEHSWKSKTLSAATPRAILALALTAVAGVNAGCSSSGSAQPKAPTPVEVSVADVVCKQIGDSDEFTGRLEAVHAVEVRPRVSGYLQNVHFKEGEIVREGDLLFQIDARPFQAEVDRLKGDLSQAKAQRSRAQSDFERAERLHNNDGMSAEEYDRRAAVRNEAEARIASTEAALRGAVLNLEFTRVTAPITGRVGRAEITEGNLVEGGAGQIKPLTTLVSLDPIYVYFDVDEQTYLKYAHVAQIHRPGSRELPGAALLGLADEDGFPHVGRLSFVDNQVS
;
A
#
# COMPACT_ATOMS: atom_id res chain seq x y z
N MET A 1 5.18 12.96 2.33
CA MET A 1 5.46 14.11 3.22
C MET A 1 6.73 13.82 3.97
N GLN A 2 7.65 14.80 3.96
CA GLN A 2 9.08 14.67 4.22
C GLN A 2 9.44 14.28 5.66
N LEU A 3 10.59 13.60 5.72
CA LEU A 3 11.32 13.14 6.90
C LEU A 3 12.09 14.30 7.54
N GLU A 4 12.17 14.29 8.87
CA GLU A 4 13.28 14.89 9.59
C GLU A 4 13.53 14.06 10.86
N THR A 5 14.76 13.57 10.99
CA THR A 5 15.26 12.81 12.14
C THR A 5 16.25 13.68 12.88
N GLU A 6 16.09 13.84 14.20
CA GLU A 6 17.21 14.23 15.07
C GLU A 6 17.35 13.27 16.26
N HIS A 7 18.54 12.67 16.30
CA HIS A 7 19.14 11.97 17.43
C HIS A 7 19.65 12.94 18.49
N SER A 8 19.60 12.56 19.77
CA SER A 8 20.67 12.76 20.78
C SER A 8 20.11 12.43 22.17
N TRP A 9 20.45 11.34 22.87
CA TRP A 9 21.70 10.88 23.50
C TRP A 9 21.78 11.18 25.02
N LYS A 10 22.18 10.13 25.77
CA LYS A 10 22.94 10.07 27.04
C LYS A 10 22.24 9.56 28.32
N SER A 11 22.31 8.24 28.48
CA SER A 11 23.04 7.47 29.53
C SER A 11 23.33 8.07 30.92
N LYS A 12 23.10 7.24 31.96
CA LYS A 12 23.99 6.89 33.12
C LYS A 12 23.20 5.92 34.04
N THR A 13 23.39 4.61 34.03
CA THR A 13 24.38 3.72 34.72
C THR A 13 24.61 3.93 36.23
N LEU A 14 24.44 2.81 36.97
CA LEU A 14 25.13 2.27 38.19
C LEU A 14 24.10 1.70 39.20
N SER A 15 23.89 0.38 39.34
CA SER A 15 24.70 -0.66 40.02
C SER A 15 24.79 -0.43 41.54
N ALA A 16 24.08 -1.14 42.44
CA ALA A 16 24.05 -2.55 42.88
C ALA A 16 24.87 -2.82 44.18
N ALA A 17 24.39 -3.82 44.96
CA ALA A 17 25.03 -4.55 46.09
C ALA A 17 25.02 -3.85 47.49
N THR A 18 24.80 -4.47 48.66
CA THR A 18 24.71 -5.89 49.14
C THR A 18 24.22 -5.92 50.64
N PRO A 19 23.96 -7.11 51.25
CA PRO A 19 23.20 -7.27 52.51
C PRO A 19 23.95 -7.92 53.74
N ARG A 20 23.22 -8.01 54.88
CA ARG A 20 23.20 -9.05 55.96
C ARG A 20 24.30 -9.17 57.07
N ALA A 21 23.80 -9.04 58.32
CA ALA A 21 23.75 -10.05 59.43
C ALA A 21 24.79 -10.12 60.59
N ILE A 22 24.30 -10.63 61.76
CA ILE A 22 24.94 -11.32 62.93
C ILE A 22 25.52 -10.39 64.04
N LEU A 23 25.52 -10.62 65.38
CA LEU A 23 24.92 -11.53 66.41
C LEU A 23 25.58 -11.16 67.78
N ALA A 24 24.98 -11.54 68.93
CA ALA A 24 25.62 -11.86 70.25
C ALA A 24 26.14 -10.70 71.16
N LEU A 25 26.22 -10.75 72.52
CA LEU A 25 25.82 -11.65 73.63
C LEU A 25 26.20 -11.00 75.01
N ALA A 26 25.39 -11.22 76.06
CA ALA A 26 25.66 -11.38 77.53
C ALA A 26 26.38 -10.34 78.45
N LEU A 27 25.81 -10.14 79.67
CA LEU A 27 26.39 -10.35 81.03
C LEU A 27 25.36 -9.86 82.12
N THR A 28 24.68 -10.71 82.92
CA THR A 28 24.95 -11.12 84.35
C THR A 28 25.57 -10.04 85.26
N ALA A 29 25.28 -9.85 86.56
CA ALA A 29 24.34 -10.33 87.60
C ALA A 29 24.64 -9.48 88.87
N VAL A 30 23.74 -9.42 89.87
CA VAL A 30 24.02 -9.46 91.34
C VAL A 30 22.77 -9.08 92.15
N ALA A 31 22.58 -9.80 93.26
CA ALA A 31 21.42 -9.94 94.11
C ALA A 31 21.28 -8.88 95.21
N GLY A 32 20.06 -8.77 95.77
CA GLY A 32 19.77 -8.08 97.03
C GLY A 32 18.36 -8.43 97.53
N VAL A 33 18.29 -9.23 98.59
CA VAL A 33 17.07 -9.72 99.27
C VAL A 33 16.57 -8.66 100.26
N ASN A 34 15.27 -8.35 100.26
CA ASN A 34 14.55 -8.06 101.50
C ASN A 34 13.03 -8.30 101.38
N ALA A 35 12.47 -8.86 102.45
CA ALA A 35 11.09 -9.27 102.61
C ALA A 35 10.17 -8.10 103.01
N GLY A 36 8.86 -8.20 102.73
CA GLY A 36 7.84 -7.48 103.51
C GLY A 36 6.64 -6.90 102.75
N CYS A 37 5.51 -7.61 102.83
CA CYS A 37 4.11 -7.14 102.96
C CYS A 37 3.52 -6.01 102.08
N SER A 38 2.51 -6.43 101.29
CA SER A 38 1.14 -5.89 101.18
C SER A 38 0.89 -4.39 101.44
N SER A 39 0.54 -3.66 100.38
CA SER A 39 -0.79 -3.02 100.25
C SER A 39 -0.91 -2.26 98.93
N SER A 40 -2.12 -2.30 98.41
CA SER A 40 -2.70 -1.62 97.26
C SER A 40 -2.30 -0.15 97.06
N GLY A 41 -1.88 0.20 95.84
CA GLY A 41 -1.66 1.58 95.39
C GLY A 41 -1.57 1.69 93.86
N SER A 42 -2.69 2.12 93.25
CA SER A 42 -2.89 2.72 91.91
C SER A 42 -1.78 2.63 90.84
N ALA A 43 -2.06 1.87 89.79
CA ALA A 43 -1.32 1.89 88.52
C ALA A 43 -1.47 3.25 87.79
N GLN A 44 -0.34 3.85 87.40
CA GLN A 44 -0.30 4.95 86.43
C GLN A 44 -0.78 4.47 85.05
N PRO A 45 -1.51 5.30 84.27
CA PRO A 45 -1.87 4.95 82.90
C PRO A 45 -0.59 4.82 82.06
N LYS A 46 -0.33 3.60 81.57
CA LYS A 46 0.72 3.31 80.59
C LYS A 46 0.28 3.93 79.26
N ALA A 47 1.12 4.78 78.67
CA ALA A 47 0.88 5.33 77.33
C ALA A 47 0.58 4.18 76.34
N PRO A 48 -0.42 4.31 75.46
CA PRO A 48 -0.76 3.25 74.52
C PRO A 48 0.46 2.99 73.62
N THR A 49 0.88 1.72 73.58
CA THR A 49 1.92 1.24 72.65
C THR A 49 1.46 1.51 71.21
N PRO A 50 2.31 2.08 70.33
CA PRO A 50 1.97 2.29 68.94
C PRO A 50 1.56 0.96 68.30
N VAL A 51 0.39 0.96 67.65
CA VAL A 51 -0.09 -0.18 66.88
C VAL A 51 0.78 -0.25 65.61
N GLU A 52 1.56 -1.32 65.45
CA GLU A 52 2.30 -1.55 64.22
C GLU A 52 1.30 -1.80 63.08
N VAL A 53 1.17 -0.82 62.19
CA VAL A 53 0.35 -0.93 60.99
C VAL A 53 1.24 -1.38 59.83
N SER A 54 0.85 -2.48 59.20
CA SER A 54 1.48 -2.99 57.98
C SER A 54 1.27 -1.96 56.86
N VAL A 55 2.32 -1.23 56.50
CA VAL A 55 2.34 -0.38 55.30
C VAL A 55 3.08 -1.08 54.18
N ALA A 56 2.52 -1.02 52.97
CA ALA A 56 3.17 -1.49 51.75
C ALA A 56 3.44 -0.29 50.85
N ASP A 57 4.65 -0.19 50.30
CA ASP A 57 5.01 0.84 49.34
C ASP A 57 4.28 0.60 48.02
N VAL A 58 3.57 1.62 47.53
CA VAL A 58 2.85 1.54 46.25
C VAL A 58 3.86 1.71 45.11
N VAL A 59 4.16 0.63 44.41
CA VAL A 59 4.94 0.68 43.17
C VAL A 59 4.03 1.15 42.04
N CYS A 60 4.04 2.45 41.77
CA CYS A 60 3.36 3.02 40.61
C CYS A 60 4.19 2.74 39.34
N LYS A 61 3.73 1.83 38.50
CA LYS A 61 4.27 1.61 37.14
C LYS A 61 3.26 2.13 36.13
N GLN A 62 3.72 2.91 35.15
CA GLN A 62 2.89 3.31 34.03
C GLN A 62 2.65 2.07 33.14
N ILE A 63 1.43 1.55 33.16
CA ILE A 63 0.97 0.48 32.29
C ILE A 63 0.33 1.16 31.09
N GLY A 64 0.70 0.74 29.88
CA GLY A 64 -0.04 1.13 28.70
C GLY A 64 -1.31 0.30 28.64
N ASP A 65 -2.47 0.94 28.56
CA ASP A 65 -3.71 0.26 28.22
C ASP A 65 -3.59 -0.23 26.77
N SER A 66 -3.65 -1.54 26.57
CA SER A 66 -3.70 -2.18 25.25
C SER A 66 -4.91 -3.08 25.20
N ASP A 67 -5.72 -2.92 24.16
CA ASP A 67 -6.84 -3.80 23.86
C ASP A 67 -6.49 -4.65 22.63
N GLU A 68 -6.77 -5.95 22.70
CA GLU A 68 -6.49 -6.90 21.63
C GLU A 68 -7.78 -7.21 20.85
N PHE A 69 -7.69 -7.13 19.53
CA PHE A 69 -8.81 -7.41 18.62
C PHE A 69 -8.42 -8.47 17.60
N THR A 70 -9.38 -9.28 17.18
CA THR A 70 -9.20 -10.16 16.04
C THR A 70 -9.45 -9.37 14.77
N GLY A 71 -8.48 -9.37 13.86
CA GLY A 71 -8.57 -8.69 12.58
C GLY A 71 -8.51 -9.65 11.39
N ARG A 72 -9.07 -9.22 10.26
CA ARG A 72 -8.95 -9.88 8.95
C ARG A 72 -7.94 -9.13 8.09
N LEU A 73 -7.02 -9.88 7.50
CA LEU A 73 -6.05 -9.38 6.53
C LEU A 73 -6.69 -9.29 5.14
N GLU A 74 -6.57 -8.13 4.52
CA GLU A 74 -7.02 -7.88 3.16
C GLU A 74 -5.95 -7.14 2.36
N ALA A 75 -5.83 -7.49 1.09
CA ALA A 75 -4.90 -6.83 0.21
C ALA A 75 -5.39 -5.43 -0.15
N VAL A 76 -4.48 -4.47 -0.18
CA VAL A 76 -4.79 -3.07 -0.52
C VAL A 76 -5.22 -2.95 -1.98
N HIS A 77 -4.61 -3.75 -2.86
CA HIS A 77 -4.92 -3.76 -4.28
C HIS A 77 -5.18 -5.19 -4.75
N ALA A 78 -6.37 -5.41 -5.31
CA ALA A 78 -6.73 -6.63 -6.03
C ALA A 78 -7.21 -6.23 -7.42
N VAL A 79 -6.51 -6.71 -8.46
CA VAL A 79 -6.78 -6.37 -9.85
C VAL A 79 -7.06 -7.64 -10.64
N GLU A 80 -8.18 -7.66 -11.34
CA GLU A 80 -8.51 -8.69 -12.31
C GLU A 80 -7.85 -8.37 -13.65
N VAL A 81 -6.94 -9.24 -14.10
CA VAL A 81 -6.25 -9.07 -15.38
C VAL A 81 -7.16 -9.56 -16.50
N ARG A 82 -7.55 -8.64 -17.38
CA ARG A 82 -8.45 -8.89 -18.51
C ARG A 82 -7.77 -8.55 -19.84
N PRO A 83 -8.00 -9.32 -20.91
CA PRO A 83 -7.46 -9.02 -22.23
C PRO A 83 -8.16 -7.80 -22.82
N ARG A 84 -7.40 -6.93 -23.48
CA ARG A 84 -7.94 -5.77 -24.22
C ARG A 84 -8.27 -6.09 -25.67
N VAL A 85 -7.62 -7.12 -26.22
CA VAL A 85 -7.80 -7.59 -27.60
C VAL A 85 -8.18 -9.07 -27.62
N SER A 86 -8.98 -9.46 -28.61
CA SER A 86 -9.37 -10.86 -28.80
C SER A 86 -8.32 -11.62 -29.61
N GLY A 87 -8.10 -12.89 -29.28
CA GLY A 87 -7.17 -13.74 -30.01
C GLY A 87 -6.92 -15.07 -29.31
N TYR A 88 -6.13 -15.93 -29.92
CA TYR A 88 -5.73 -17.19 -29.27
C TYR A 88 -4.61 -16.95 -28.27
N LEU A 89 -4.73 -17.53 -27.08
CA LEU A 89 -3.68 -17.51 -26.07
C LEU A 89 -2.54 -18.44 -26.52
N GLN A 90 -1.35 -17.90 -26.76
CA GLN A 90 -0.17 -18.69 -27.16
C GLN A 90 0.52 -19.30 -25.94
N ASN A 91 0.87 -18.47 -24.96
CA ASN A 91 1.72 -18.87 -23.84
C ASN A 91 1.31 -18.18 -22.54
N VAL A 92 1.46 -18.90 -21.43
CA VAL A 92 1.39 -18.38 -20.05
C VAL A 92 2.81 -18.28 -19.49
N HIS A 93 3.20 -17.10 -19.02
CA HIS A 93 4.58 -16.77 -18.64
C HIS A 93 4.85 -16.74 -17.13
N PHE A 94 3.92 -17.26 -16.32
CA PHE A 94 4.05 -17.31 -14.86
C PHE A 94 3.60 -18.68 -14.32
N LYS A 95 4.05 -19.02 -13.10
CA LYS A 95 3.49 -20.14 -12.34
C LYS A 95 2.41 -19.65 -11.40
N GLU A 96 1.33 -20.42 -11.26
CA GLU A 96 0.23 -20.07 -10.36
C GLU A 96 0.74 -19.89 -8.92
N GLY A 97 0.37 -18.78 -8.29
CA GLY A 97 0.83 -18.44 -6.94
C GLY A 97 2.22 -17.81 -6.85
N GLU A 98 2.90 -17.58 -7.96
CA GLU A 98 4.18 -16.87 -8.03
C GLU A 98 4.05 -15.37 -7.71
N ILE A 99 5.13 -14.74 -7.27
CA ILE A 99 5.20 -13.28 -7.08
C ILE A 99 5.72 -12.68 -8.38
N VAL A 100 4.91 -11.82 -9.00
CA VAL A 100 5.25 -11.10 -10.23
C VAL A 100 5.38 -9.61 -9.94
N ARG A 101 6.21 -8.93 -10.72
CA ARG A 101 6.40 -7.48 -10.62
C ARG A 101 5.53 -6.77 -11.65
N GLU A 102 5.23 -5.51 -11.36
CA GLU A 102 4.58 -4.63 -12.33
C GLU A 102 5.37 -4.61 -13.64
N GLY A 103 4.66 -4.77 -14.77
CA GLY A 103 5.23 -4.84 -16.10
C GLY A 103 5.70 -6.23 -16.55
N ASP A 104 5.75 -7.23 -15.66
CA ASP A 104 6.10 -8.60 -16.05
C ASP A 104 5.04 -9.17 -17.01
N LEU A 105 5.49 -9.91 -18.02
CA LEU A 105 4.61 -10.55 -19.01
C LEU A 105 3.89 -11.72 -18.36
N LEU A 106 2.56 -11.71 -18.38
CA LEU A 106 1.72 -12.78 -17.83
C LEU A 106 1.19 -13.70 -18.93
N PHE A 107 0.60 -13.11 -19.97
CA PHE A 107 -0.01 -13.84 -21.08
C PHE A 107 0.43 -13.26 -22.42
N GLN A 108 0.67 -14.14 -23.39
CA GLN A 108 0.94 -13.76 -24.77
C GLN A 108 -0.21 -14.23 -25.67
N ILE A 109 -0.90 -13.28 -26.28
CA ILE A 109 -1.92 -13.53 -27.33
C ILE A 109 -1.20 -13.61 -28.68
N ASP A 110 -1.75 -14.35 -29.64
CA ASP A 110 -1.20 -14.45 -30.99
C ASP A 110 -1.05 -13.09 -31.67
N ALA A 111 0.20 -12.63 -31.76
CA ALA A 111 0.55 -11.35 -32.33
C ALA A 111 0.57 -11.33 -33.86
N ARG A 112 0.57 -12.49 -34.54
CA ARG A 112 0.69 -12.58 -36.00
C ARG A 112 -0.38 -11.78 -36.76
N PRO A 113 -1.69 -11.90 -36.46
CA PRO A 113 -2.71 -11.11 -37.16
C PRO A 113 -2.56 -9.59 -36.91
N PHE A 114 -2.18 -9.20 -35.70
CA PHE A 114 -1.96 -7.78 -35.36
C PHE A 114 -0.71 -7.21 -36.04
N GLN A 115 0.36 -7.99 -36.11
CA GLN A 115 1.60 -7.62 -36.80
C GLN A 115 1.35 -7.44 -38.31
N ALA A 116 0.59 -8.36 -38.92
CA ALA A 116 0.20 -8.24 -40.32
C ALA A 116 -0.60 -6.95 -40.61
N GLU A 117 -1.51 -6.56 -39.71
CA GLU A 117 -2.26 -5.31 -39.85
C GLU A 117 -1.38 -4.06 -39.68
N VAL A 118 -0.44 -4.08 -38.73
CA VAL A 118 0.58 -3.03 -38.58
C VAL A 118 1.40 -2.89 -39.86
N ASP A 119 1.84 -4.00 -40.46
CA ASP A 119 2.66 -3.97 -41.66
C ASP A 119 1.85 -3.54 -42.91
N ARG A 120 0.57 -3.89 -42.99
CA ARG A 120 -0.36 -3.38 -44.00
C ARG A 120 -0.50 -1.85 -43.91
N LEU A 121 -0.75 -1.32 -42.71
CA LEU A 121 -0.90 0.13 -42.49
C LEU A 121 0.41 0.91 -42.68
N LYS A 122 1.58 0.31 -42.42
CA LYS A 122 2.87 0.90 -42.81
C LYS A 122 2.99 1.04 -44.33
N GLY A 123 2.52 0.05 -45.09
CA GLY A 123 2.43 0.12 -46.54
C GLY A 123 1.53 1.26 -47.01
N ASP A 124 0.33 1.35 -46.44
CA ASP A 124 -0.61 2.45 -46.73
C ASP A 124 -0.01 3.82 -46.41
N LEU A 125 0.73 3.94 -45.30
CA LEU A 125 1.42 5.17 -44.92
C LEU A 125 2.52 5.54 -45.93
N SER A 126 3.28 4.55 -46.40
CA SER A 126 4.29 4.77 -47.44
C SER A 126 3.66 5.27 -48.74
N GLN A 127 2.54 4.66 -49.15
CA GLN A 127 1.77 5.10 -50.31
C GLN A 127 1.25 6.53 -50.15
N ALA A 128 0.67 6.86 -48.99
CA ALA A 128 0.16 8.21 -48.69
C ALA A 128 1.28 9.25 -48.72
N LYS A 129 2.46 8.92 -48.17
CA LYS A 129 3.66 9.78 -48.23
C LYS A 129 4.14 10.02 -49.66
N ALA A 130 4.16 8.99 -50.49
CA ALA A 130 4.51 9.13 -51.91
C ALA A 130 3.50 10.01 -52.65
N GLN A 131 2.20 9.86 -52.39
CA GLN A 131 1.16 10.69 -52.98
C GLN A 131 1.27 12.16 -52.57
N ARG A 132 1.53 12.44 -51.28
CA ARG A 132 1.78 13.80 -50.80
C ARG A 132 3.03 14.40 -51.43
N SER A 133 4.11 13.64 -51.59
CA SER A 133 5.34 14.11 -52.25
C SER A 133 5.09 14.50 -53.71
N ARG A 134 4.31 13.70 -54.44
CA ARG A 134 3.88 14.03 -55.80
C ARG A 134 3.02 15.30 -55.83
N ALA A 135 1.98 15.35 -54.99
CA ALA A 135 1.08 16.51 -54.92
C ALA A 135 1.81 17.80 -54.53
N GLN A 136 2.79 17.71 -53.63
CA GLN A 136 3.67 18.81 -53.27
C GLN A 136 4.49 19.30 -54.48
N SER A 137 5.11 18.39 -55.23
CA SER A 137 5.90 18.74 -56.42
C SER A 137 5.03 19.40 -57.51
N ASP A 138 3.79 18.94 -57.67
CA ASP A 138 2.82 19.51 -58.60
C ASP A 138 2.35 20.91 -58.13
N PHE A 139 2.12 21.09 -56.83
CA PHE A 139 1.79 22.39 -56.24
C PHE A 139 2.92 23.41 -56.40
N GLU A 140 4.17 23.04 -56.11
CA GLU A 140 5.35 23.91 -56.30
C GLU A 140 5.52 24.33 -57.78
N ARG A 141 5.17 23.43 -58.71
CA ARG A 141 5.17 23.76 -60.14
C ARG A 141 4.04 24.73 -60.48
N ALA A 142 2.85 24.52 -59.92
CA ALA A 142 1.70 25.40 -60.09
C ALA A 142 1.98 26.80 -59.53
N GLU A 143 2.60 26.90 -58.36
CA GLU A 143 3.01 28.16 -57.72
C GLU A 143 3.97 28.97 -58.62
N ARG A 144 4.99 28.32 -59.18
CA ARG A 144 5.91 28.99 -60.13
C ARG A 144 5.22 29.46 -61.41
N LEU A 145 4.22 28.74 -61.90
CA LEU A 145 3.47 29.13 -63.10
C LEU A 145 2.47 30.25 -62.80
N HIS A 146 1.78 30.20 -61.66
CA HIS A 146 0.85 31.23 -61.23
C HIS A 146 1.56 32.58 -61.03
N ASN A 147 2.74 32.58 -60.40
CA ASN A 147 3.55 33.79 -60.22
C ASN A 147 4.06 34.42 -61.53
N ASN A 148 4.06 33.67 -62.62
CA ASN A 148 4.46 34.13 -63.96
C ASN A 148 3.24 34.29 -64.90
N ASP A 149 2.02 34.43 -64.34
CA ASP A 149 0.74 34.54 -65.08
C ASP A 149 0.46 33.36 -66.05
N GLY A 150 1.12 32.22 -65.85
CA GLY A 150 1.02 31.03 -66.69
C GLY A 150 -0.08 30.03 -66.27
N MET A 151 -0.88 30.35 -65.25
CA MET A 151 -1.93 29.47 -64.72
C MET A 151 -3.09 30.26 -64.09
N SER A 152 -4.33 29.79 -64.31
CA SER A 152 -5.53 30.33 -63.66
C SER A 152 -5.51 30.11 -62.14
N ALA A 153 -6.07 31.05 -61.38
CA ALA A 153 -6.24 30.94 -59.93
C ALA A 153 -7.03 29.68 -59.53
N GLU A 154 -8.06 29.30 -60.30
CA GLU A 154 -8.84 28.08 -60.06
C GLU A 154 -7.98 26.81 -60.10
N GLU A 155 -7.09 26.71 -61.09
CA GLU A 155 -6.21 25.54 -61.23
C GLU A 155 -5.14 25.52 -60.15
N TYR A 156 -4.63 26.68 -59.73
CA TYR A 156 -3.72 26.79 -58.58
C TYR A 156 -4.38 26.32 -57.28
N ASP A 157 -5.58 26.83 -56.99
CA ASP A 157 -6.35 26.44 -55.80
C ASP A 157 -6.70 24.95 -55.81
N ARG A 158 -7.01 24.39 -56.99
CA ARG A 158 -7.22 22.95 -57.15
C ARG A 158 -5.98 22.14 -56.79
N ARG A 159 -4.77 22.57 -57.18
CA ARG A 159 -3.52 21.89 -56.81
C ARG A 159 -3.20 22.03 -55.33
N ALA A 160 -3.47 23.20 -54.75
CA ALA A 160 -3.36 23.42 -53.31
C ALA A 160 -4.29 22.48 -52.51
N ALA A 161 -5.54 22.34 -52.96
CA ALA A 161 -6.52 21.44 -52.35
C ALA A 161 -6.06 19.98 -52.41
N VAL A 162 -5.55 19.50 -53.55
CA VAL A 162 -5.03 18.13 -53.70
C VAL A 162 -3.84 17.85 -52.78
N ARG A 163 -2.92 18.83 -52.62
CA ARG A 163 -1.81 18.72 -51.66
C ARG A 163 -2.35 18.58 -50.22
N ASN A 164 -3.29 19.44 -49.83
CA ASN A 164 -3.86 19.44 -48.48
C ASN A 164 -4.65 18.15 -48.20
N GLU A 165 -5.36 17.61 -49.19
CA GLU A 165 -6.05 16.32 -49.09
C GLU A 165 -5.05 15.17 -48.88
N ALA A 166 -3.95 15.16 -49.63
CA ALA A 166 -2.91 14.15 -49.47
C ALA A 166 -2.23 14.24 -48.09
N GLU A 167 -2.04 15.44 -47.55
CA GLU A 167 -1.55 15.66 -46.19
C GLU A 167 -2.54 15.16 -45.12
N ALA A 168 -3.84 15.47 -45.28
CA ALA A 168 -4.89 14.93 -44.41
C ALA A 168 -4.94 13.40 -44.45
N ARG A 169 -4.67 12.79 -45.62
CA ARG A 169 -4.60 11.33 -45.77
C ARG A 169 -3.43 10.70 -45.01
N ILE A 170 -2.28 11.39 -44.92
CA ILE A 170 -1.18 10.94 -44.06
C ILE A 170 -1.64 10.93 -42.61
N ALA A 171 -2.22 12.04 -42.12
CA ALA A 171 -2.64 12.15 -40.73
C ALA A 171 -3.66 11.07 -40.32
N SER A 172 -4.63 10.77 -41.19
CA SER A 172 -5.61 9.71 -40.93
C SER A 172 -4.99 8.30 -40.94
N THR A 173 -4.06 8.04 -41.87
CA THR A 173 -3.36 6.74 -41.95
C THR A 173 -2.42 6.54 -40.76
N GLU A 174 -1.74 7.59 -40.29
CA GLU A 174 -0.92 7.55 -39.09
C GLU A 174 -1.76 7.29 -37.84
N ALA A 175 -2.95 7.89 -37.74
CA ALA A 175 -3.87 7.60 -36.64
C ALA A 175 -4.32 6.14 -36.63
N ALA A 176 -4.65 5.58 -37.80
CA ALA A 176 -4.98 4.16 -37.94
C ALA A 176 -3.79 3.26 -37.55
N LEU A 177 -2.58 3.59 -38.01
CA LEU A 177 -1.35 2.86 -37.67
C LEU A 177 -1.09 2.87 -36.16
N ARG A 178 -1.23 4.02 -35.48
CA ARG A 178 -1.10 4.10 -34.02
C ARG A 178 -2.09 3.19 -33.30
N GLY A 179 -3.34 3.13 -33.78
CA GLY A 179 -4.35 2.21 -33.24
C GLY A 179 -3.94 0.74 -33.41
N ALA A 180 -3.44 0.34 -34.58
CA ALA A 180 -2.98 -1.02 -34.82
C ALA A 180 -1.73 -1.40 -33.99
N VAL A 181 -0.80 -0.47 -33.80
CA VAL A 181 0.38 -0.67 -32.92
C VAL A 181 -0.05 -0.87 -31.48
N LEU A 182 -1.00 -0.07 -30.99
CA LEU A 182 -1.53 -0.23 -29.64
C LEU A 182 -2.22 -1.59 -29.45
N ASN A 183 -2.97 -2.05 -30.45
CA ASN A 183 -3.56 -3.39 -30.43
C ASN A 183 -2.49 -4.49 -30.39
N LEU A 184 -1.38 -4.32 -31.13
CA LEU A 184 -0.24 -5.23 -31.08
C LEU A 184 0.42 -5.24 -29.69
N GLU A 185 0.58 -4.08 -29.05
CA GLU A 185 1.09 -4.00 -27.68
C GLU A 185 0.17 -4.72 -26.68
N PHE A 186 -1.15 -4.58 -26.85
CA PHE A 186 -2.13 -5.28 -26.02
C PHE A 186 -2.17 -6.80 -26.21
N THR A 187 -1.47 -7.36 -27.20
CA THR A 187 -1.26 -8.81 -27.28
C THR A 187 -0.38 -9.34 -26.15
N ARG A 188 0.45 -8.47 -25.57
CA ARG A 188 1.27 -8.74 -24.38
C ARG A 188 0.50 -8.26 -23.16
N VAL A 189 -0.08 -9.20 -22.41
CA VAL A 189 -0.79 -8.88 -21.19
C VAL A 189 0.21 -8.88 -20.03
N THR A 190 0.49 -7.69 -19.50
CA THR A 190 1.44 -7.49 -18.40
C THR A 190 0.73 -7.31 -17.05
N ALA A 191 1.49 -7.50 -15.97
CA ALA A 191 1.01 -7.26 -14.62
C ALA A 191 0.86 -5.75 -14.34
N PRO A 192 -0.33 -5.26 -13.92
CA PRO A 192 -0.55 -3.84 -13.65
C PRO A 192 -0.05 -3.38 -12.27
N ILE A 193 0.22 -4.32 -11.35
CA ILE A 193 0.77 -4.07 -10.02
C ILE A 193 1.82 -5.14 -9.69
N THR A 194 2.62 -4.95 -8.66
CA THR A 194 3.46 -6.01 -8.10
C THR A 194 2.64 -6.80 -7.08
N GLY A 195 2.69 -8.13 -7.13
CA GLY A 195 1.87 -8.95 -6.24
C GLY A 195 1.92 -10.43 -6.53
N ARG A 196 1.07 -11.19 -5.82
CA ARG A 196 0.91 -12.62 -6.01
C ARG A 196 -0.14 -12.88 -7.08
N VAL A 197 0.22 -13.68 -8.07
CA VAL A 197 -0.68 -14.08 -9.15
C VAL A 197 -1.53 -15.28 -8.73
N GLY A 198 -2.80 -15.26 -9.12
CA GLY A 198 -3.73 -16.36 -8.92
C GLY A 198 -3.51 -17.51 -9.90
N ARG A 199 -4.54 -18.35 -10.03
CA ARG A 199 -4.58 -19.40 -11.05
C ARG A 199 -4.81 -18.81 -12.44
N ALA A 200 -4.44 -19.53 -13.48
CA ALA A 200 -4.82 -19.19 -14.85
C ALA A 200 -6.24 -19.71 -15.12
N GLU A 201 -7.19 -18.79 -15.32
CA GLU A 201 -8.60 -19.11 -15.59
C GLU A 201 -8.85 -19.65 -16.99
N ILE A 202 -7.87 -19.47 -17.89
CA ILE A 202 -7.89 -19.90 -19.28
C ILE A 202 -6.52 -20.50 -19.60
N THR A 203 -6.51 -21.71 -20.18
CA THR A 203 -5.28 -22.40 -20.57
C THR A 203 -4.82 -21.99 -21.97
N GLU A 204 -3.55 -22.26 -22.27
CA GLU A 204 -2.94 -22.06 -23.60
C GLU A 204 -3.77 -22.74 -24.70
N GLY A 205 -3.79 -22.14 -25.88
CA GLY A 205 -4.54 -22.60 -27.05
C GLY A 205 -6.01 -22.19 -27.09
N ASN A 206 -6.58 -21.70 -25.99
CA ASN A 206 -7.96 -21.22 -25.99
C ASN A 206 -8.11 -19.83 -26.60
N LEU A 207 -9.29 -19.57 -27.15
CA LEU A 207 -9.69 -18.26 -27.63
C LEU A 207 -10.05 -17.36 -26.44
N VAL A 208 -9.43 -16.18 -26.37
CA VAL A 208 -9.80 -15.13 -25.44
C VAL A 208 -10.55 -14.02 -26.18
N GLU A 209 -11.62 -13.53 -25.55
CA GLU A 209 -12.38 -12.38 -26.04
C GLU A 209 -11.95 -11.13 -25.28
N GLY A 210 -11.59 -10.07 -26.00
CA GLY A 210 -11.27 -8.75 -25.46
C GLY A 210 -12.33 -7.70 -25.83
N GLY A 211 -12.31 -6.55 -25.15
CA GLY A 211 -13.19 -5.40 -25.45
C GLY A 211 -14.17 -4.99 -24.33
N ALA A 212 -15.32 -4.44 -24.71
CA ALA A 212 -16.30 -3.82 -23.79
C ALA A 212 -17.41 -4.76 -23.30
N GLY A 213 -17.20 -6.08 -23.40
CA GLY A 213 -18.16 -7.11 -22.97
C GLY A 213 -17.93 -7.62 -21.55
N GLN A 214 -18.77 -8.57 -21.12
CA GLN A 214 -18.57 -9.36 -19.91
C GLN A 214 -17.42 -10.36 -20.13
N ILE A 215 -16.18 -9.86 -20.04
CA ILE A 215 -14.98 -10.65 -20.29
C ILE A 215 -14.54 -11.38 -19.03
N LYS A 216 -14.38 -12.70 -19.15
CA LYS A 216 -13.81 -13.52 -18.08
C LYS A 216 -12.37 -13.06 -17.79
N PRO A 217 -12.00 -12.79 -16.52
CA PRO A 217 -10.62 -12.49 -16.18
C PRO A 217 -9.70 -13.67 -16.50
N LEU A 218 -8.47 -13.38 -16.93
CA LEU A 218 -7.45 -14.40 -17.19
C LEU A 218 -6.81 -14.88 -15.88
N THR A 219 -6.59 -13.95 -14.97
CA THR A 219 -6.10 -14.21 -13.61
C THR A 219 -6.41 -13.03 -12.70
N THR A 220 -6.23 -13.23 -11.40
CA THR A 220 -6.33 -12.18 -10.39
C THR A 220 -4.95 -11.92 -9.82
N LEU A 221 -4.62 -10.66 -9.63
CA LEU A 221 -3.35 -10.22 -9.06
C LEU A 221 -3.62 -9.45 -7.77
N VAL A 222 -2.96 -9.86 -6.70
CA VAL A 222 -3.21 -9.33 -5.36
C VAL A 222 -1.91 -8.79 -4.77
N SER A 223 -1.90 -7.54 -4.31
CA SER A 223 -0.73 -6.96 -3.67
C SER A 223 -0.46 -7.62 -2.32
N LEU A 224 0.82 -7.87 -2.02
CA LEU A 224 1.28 -8.39 -0.74
C LEU A 224 1.86 -7.30 0.17
N ASP A 225 2.15 -6.12 -0.36
CA ASP A 225 2.69 -4.99 0.39
C ASP A 225 2.24 -3.69 -0.29
N PRO A 226 1.50 -2.80 0.38
CA PRO A 226 0.97 -2.90 1.75
C PRO A 226 -0.23 -3.86 1.89
N ILE A 227 -0.53 -4.27 3.14
CA ILE A 227 -1.71 -5.08 3.55
C ILE A 227 -2.56 -4.27 4.54
N TYR A 228 -3.89 -4.33 4.43
CA TYR A 228 -4.81 -3.79 5.41
C TYR A 228 -5.27 -4.86 6.41
N VAL A 229 -5.49 -4.41 7.65
CA VAL A 229 -6.10 -5.21 8.71
C VAL A 229 -7.41 -4.52 9.07
N TYR A 230 -8.52 -5.22 8.86
CA TYR A 230 -9.85 -4.79 9.30
C TYR A 230 -10.18 -5.49 10.60
N PHE A 231 -10.57 -4.75 11.63
CA PHE A 231 -10.99 -5.31 12.92
C PHE A 231 -12.15 -4.50 13.47
N ASP A 232 -13.05 -5.18 14.16
CA ASP A 232 -14.23 -4.58 14.78
C ASP A 232 -13.91 -4.20 16.23
N VAL A 233 -14.37 -3.01 16.64
CA VAL A 233 -14.19 -2.48 17.99
C VAL A 233 -15.56 -2.17 18.57
N ASP A 234 -15.79 -2.55 19.82
CA ASP A 234 -17.03 -2.21 20.51
C ASP A 234 -17.14 -0.69 20.78
N GLU A 235 -18.36 -0.19 20.87
CA GLU A 235 -18.62 1.25 21.03
C GLU A 235 -18.00 1.83 22.31
N GLN A 236 -17.97 1.06 23.40
CA GLN A 236 -17.43 1.54 24.68
C GLN A 236 -15.93 1.77 24.59
N THR A 237 -15.22 0.83 23.96
CA THR A 237 -13.79 0.92 23.71
C THR A 237 -13.47 2.03 22.71
N TYR A 238 -14.27 2.18 21.66
CA TYR A 238 -14.14 3.31 20.73
C TYR A 238 -14.30 4.67 21.44
N LEU A 239 -15.33 4.84 22.27
CA LEU A 239 -15.56 6.07 23.03
C LEU A 239 -14.43 6.34 24.03
N LYS A 240 -13.90 5.30 24.72
CA LYS A 240 -12.73 5.41 25.60
C LYS A 240 -11.55 6.04 24.86
N TYR A 241 -11.19 5.50 23.70
CA TYR A 241 -10.07 6.02 22.90
C TYR A 241 -10.37 7.38 22.27
N ALA A 242 -11.59 7.64 21.83
CA ALA A 242 -12.01 8.94 21.30
C ALA A 242 -11.90 10.06 22.35
N HIS A 243 -12.31 9.80 23.58
CA HIS A 243 -12.15 10.74 24.70
C HIS A 243 -10.67 11.00 25.02
N VAL A 244 -9.83 9.95 25.04
CA VAL A 244 -8.38 10.10 25.24
C VAL A 244 -7.72 10.90 24.12
N ALA A 245 -8.12 10.68 22.85
CA ALA A 245 -7.59 11.40 21.70
C ALA A 245 -7.95 12.91 21.73
N GLN A 246 -9.18 13.25 22.12
CA GLN A 246 -9.62 14.65 22.27
C GLN A 246 -8.82 15.41 23.35
N ILE A 247 -8.44 14.73 24.43
CA ILE A 247 -7.65 15.31 25.52
C ILE A 247 -6.20 15.60 25.06
N HIS A 248 -5.63 14.72 24.24
CA HIS A 248 -4.22 14.83 23.82
C HIS A 248 -4.02 15.65 22.53
N ARG A 249 -5.00 15.70 21.63
CA ARG A 249 -4.98 16.50 20.39
C ARG A 249 -6.38 17.03 20.02
N PRO A 250 -6.79 18.21 20.50
CA PRO A 250 -8.07 18.79 20.13
C PRO A 250 -8.12 19.10 18.62
N GLY A 251 -9.05 18.44 17.91
CA GLY A 251 -9.29 18.64 16.48
C GLY A 251 -8.76 17.56 15.54
N SER A 252 -7.99 16.57 16.02
CA SER A 252 -7.62 15.40 15.22
C SER A 252 -8.52 14.20 15.53
N ARG A 253 -9.12 13.60 14.49
CA ARG A 253 -9.83 12.31 14.58
C ARG A 253 -8.89 11.11 14.44
N GLU A 254 -7.60 11.34 14.22
CA GLU A 254 -6.60 10.29 14.17
C GLU A 254 -6.34 9.79 15.59
N LEU A 255 -6.72 8.54 15.88
CA LEU A 255 -6.38 7.89 17.13
C LEU A 255 -4.84 7.74 17.20
N PRO A 256 -4.16 8.39 18.17
CA PRO A 256 -2.72 8.24 18.33
C PRO A 256 -2.43 6.87 18.96
N GLY A 257 -2.29 5.85 18.13
CA GLY A 257 -1.91 4.50 18.55
C GLY A 257 -1.16 3.80 17.43
N ALA A 258 0.03 3.26 17.74
CA ALA A 258 0.63 2.25 16.90
C ALA A 258 -0.23 0.99 17.07
N ALA A 259 -0.87 0.54 15.99
CA ALA A 259 -1.53 -0.75 15.99
C ALA A 259 -0.43 -1.81 15.85
N LEU A 260 -0.29 -2.68 16.83
CA LEU A 260 0.66 -3.78 16.73
C LEU A 260 -0.10 -4.99 16.19
N LEU A 261 0.45 -5.63 15.16
CA LEU A 261 -0.09 -6.83 14.53
C LEU A 261 0.85 -8.00 14.80
N GLY A 262 0.26 -9.12 15.18
CA GLY A 262 0.90 -10.41 15.29
C GLY A 262 0.11 -11.41 14.47
N LEU A 263 0.81 -12.21 13.67
CA LEU A 263 0.20 -13.35 13.00
C LEU A 263 0.05 -14.51 13.97
N ALA A 264 -0.82 -15.47 13.65
CA ALA A 264 -1.12 -16.61 14.52
C ALA A 264 0.11 -17.53 14.79
N ASP A 265 1.12 -17.45 13.94
CA ASP A 265 2.38 -18.20 14.03
C ASP A 265 3.53 -17.39 14.64
N GLU A 266 3.30 -16.12 15.01
CA GLU A 266 4.31 -15.23 15.59
C GLU A 266 4.11 -15.05 17.09
N ASP A 267 5.23 -14.97 17.83
CA ASP A 267 5.19 -14.62 19.25
C ASP A 267 5.13 -13.09 19.42
N GLY A 268 4.05 -12.60 20.01
CA GLY A 268 3.81 -11.17 20.26
C GLY A 268 3.32 -10.42 19.03
N PHE A 269 3.62 -9.13 18.94
CA PHE A 269 3.13 -8.25 17.87
C PHE A 269 4.29 -7.50 17.19
N PRO A 270 5.05 -8.17 16.29
CA PRO A 270 6.25 -7.60 15.67
C PRO A 270 5.94 -6.55 14.59
N HIS A 271 4.75 -6.58 13.99
CA HIS A 271 4.40 -5.69 12.88
C HIS A 271 3.77 -4.40 13.39
N VAL A 272 4.40 -3.27 13.12
CA VAL A 272 3.89 -1.96 13.54
C VAL A 272 3.06 -1.35 12.40
N GLY A 273 1.75 -1.33 12.59
CA GLY A 273 0.79 -0.66 11.74
C GLY A 273 0.40 0.72 12.25
N ARG A 274 -0.25 1.51 11.40
CA ARG A 274 -0.88 2.78 11.76
C ARG A 274 -2.36 2.66 11.46
N LEU A 275 -3.20 3.17 12.37
CA LEU A 275 -4.63 3.24 12.12
C LEU A 275 -4.88 4.22 10.97
N SER A 276 -5.44 3.73 9.86
CA SER A 276 -5.67 4.55 8.67
C SER A 276 -7.02 5.27 8.70
N PHE A 277 -8.12 4.53 8.94
CA PHE A 277 -9.48 5.06 8.85
C PHE A 277 -10.44 4.21 9.69
N VAL A 278 -11.46 4.85 10.27
CA VAL A 278 -12.60 4.19 10.92
C VAL A 278 -13.77 4.27 9.96
N ASP A 279 -14.33 3.12 9.59
CA ASP A 279 -15.40 3.06 8.60
C ASP A 279 -16.69 3.75 9.09
N ASN A 280 -17.51 4.20 8.14
CA ASN A 280 -18.76 4.92 8.41
C ASN A 280 -19.95 3.98 8.69
N GLN A 281 -19.75 2.66 8.65
CA GLN A 281 -20.75 1.67 9.01
C GLN A 281 -20.46 1.13 10.41
N VAL A 282 -21.48 1.16 11.26
CA VAL A 282 -21.45 0.50 12.58
C VAL A 282 -22.16 -0.84 12.41
N SER A 283 -21.44 -1.93 12.71
CA SER A 283 -22.00 -3.28 12.78
C SER A 283 -22.47 -3.63 14.19
#